data_AF-A0A349JR70-F1
#
_entry.id   AF-A0A349JR70-F1
#
_cell.length_a   1.000
_cell.length_b   1.000
_cell.length_c   1.000
_cell.angle_alpha   90.00
_cell.angle_beta   90.00
_cell.angle_gamma   90.00
#
_symmetry.space_group_name_H-M   'P 1'
#
loop_
_entity.id
_entity.type
_entity.pdbx_description
1 polymer ?
#
loop_
_entity_poly.entity_id
_entity_poly.type
_entity_poly.pdbx_seq_one_letter_code
_entity_poly.pdbx_strand_id
1 'polypeptide(L)' 'MPNAKLRPIRPNPLLLRLTLAFTLLIATAAATSAQRLPGTENGEWRYLGGDAGHTRSSPLDQINAANFADL' A
#
# COMPACT_ATOMS: atom_id res chain seq x y z
N MET A 1 -41.39 -34.57 12.37
CA MET A 1 -40.38 -33.53 12.07
C MET A 1 -39.01 -34.21 12.03
N PRO A 2 -38.32 -34.27 10.87
CA PRO A 2 -37.00 -34.90 10.78
C PRO A 2 -35.93 -33.99 11.38
N ASN A 3 -35.19 -34.51 12.36
CA ASN A 3 -34.09 -33.82 13.02
C ASN A 3 -32.84 -33.90 12.13
N ALA A 4 -32.47 -32.80 11.48
CA ALA A 4 -31.23 -32.72 10.69
C ALA A 4 -30.01 -32.77 11.63
N LYS A 5 -29.22 -33.84 11.55
CA LYS A 5 -27.92 -33.92 12.24
C LYS A 5 -26.89 -33.10 11.47
N LEU A 6 -26.45 -31.99 12.06
CA LEU A 6 -25.34 -31.18 11.54
C LEU A 6 -24.06 -32.01 11.54
N ARG A 7 -23.43 -32.16 10.38
CA ARG A 7 -22.18 -32.92 10.23
C ARG A 7 -21.01 -32.04 10.68
N PRO A 8 -20.14 -32.52 11.59
CA PRO A 8 -18.98 -31.75 12.02
C PRO A 8 -17.98 -31.64 10.87
N ILE A 9 -17.66 -30.40 10.49
CA ILE A 9 -16.64 -30.09 9.49
C ILE A 9 -15.28 -30.27 10.18
N ARG A 10 -14.45 -31.18 9.66
CA ARG A 10 -13.06 -31.32 10.11
C ARG A 10 -12.19 -30.40 9.25
N PRO A 11 -11.57 -29.35 9.81
CA PRO A 11 -10.76 -28.44 9.02
C PRO A 11 -9.51 -29.16 8.53
N ASN A 12 -9.25 -29.08 7.22
CA ASN A 12 -8.03 -29.60 6.63
C ASN A 12 -6.86 -28.68 7.03
N PRO A 13 -5.87 -29.15 7.81
CA PRO A 13 -4.79 -28.29 8.32
C PRO A 13 -3.97 -27.66 7.20
N LEU A 14 -3.92 -28.31 6.03
CA LEU A 14 -3.21 -27.81 4.86
C LEU A 14 -3.93 -26.60 4.24
N LEU A 15 -5.27 -26.63 4.19
CA LEU A 15 -6.07 -25.51 3.72
C LEU A 15 -5.97 -24.32 4.69
N LEU A 16 -5.97 -24.57 6.00
CA LEU A 16 -5.82 -23.54 7.03
C LEU A 16 -4.44 -22.86 6.97
N ARG A 17 -3.38 -23.63 6.72
CA ARG A 17 -2.03 -23.08 6.54
C ARG A 17 -1.93 -22.23 5.27
N LEU A 18 -2.56 -22.69 4.19
CA LEU A 18 -2.54 -21.97 2.92
C LEU A 18 -3.31 -20.65 3.01
N THR A 19 -4.48 -20.64 3.65
CA THR A 19 -5.24 -19.41 3.87
C THR A 19 -4.46 -18.44 4.75
N LEU A 20 -3.82 -18.90 5.83
CA LEU A 20 -3.01 -18.07 6.71
C LEU A 20 -1.79 -17.46 6.00
N ALA A 21 -1.08 -18.27 5.20
CA ALA A 21 0.06 -17.79 4.41
C ALA A 21 -0.39 -16.73 3.38
N PHE A 22 -1.54 -16.94 2.74
CA PHE A 22 -2.10 -16.01 1.77
C PHE A 22 -2.55 -14.70 2.42
N THR A 23 -3.16 -14.77 3.61
CA THR A 23 -3.54 -13.56 4.36
C THR A 23 -2.31 -12.75 4.78
N LEU A 24 -1.26 -13.43 5.23
CA LEU A 24 0.00 -12.78 5.61
C LEU A 24 0.67 -12.09 4.41
N LEU A 25 0.68 -12.75 3.25
CA LEU A 25 1.22 -12.19 2.02
C LEU A 25 0.48 -10.91 1.60
N ILE A 26 -0.85 -10.93 1.60
CA ILE A 26 -1.66 -9.74 1.25
C ILE A 26 -1.46 -8.61 2.26
N ALA A 27 -1.37 -8.92 3.56
CA ALA A 27 -1.15 -7.91 4.59
C ALA A 27 0.17 -7.13 4.40
N THR A 28 1.22 -7.79 3.89
CA THR A 28 2.50 -7.13 3.59
C THR A 28 2.48 -6.28 2.32
N ALA A 29 1.63 -6.61 1.34
CA ALA A 29 1.52 -5.87 0.08
C ALA A 29 0.85 -4.49 0.25
N ALA A 30 -0.06 -4.35 1.21
CA ALA A 30 -0.74 -3.08 1.50
C ALA A 30 0.19 -1.99 2.06
N ALA A 31 1.40 -2.36 2.51
CA ALA A 31 2.40 -1.40 2.98
C ALA A 31 3.22 -0.76 1.85
N THR A 32 2.97 -1.11 0.58
CA THR A 32 3.56 -0.40 -0.57
C THR A 32 2.85 0.94 -0.74
N SER A 33 3.22 1.93 0.09
CA SER A 33 3.02 3.33 -0.25
C SER A 33 3.55 3.54 -1.67
N ALA A 34 2.80 4.21 -2.54
CA ALA A 34 3.23 4.54 -3.90
C ALA A 34 4.70 5.00 -3.87
N GLN A 35 5.60 4.09 -4.25
CA GLN A 35 7.02 4.32 -4.06
C GLN A 35 7.37 5.53 -4.91
N ARG A 36 7.94 6.58 -4.32
CA ARG A 36 8.33 7.77 -5.08
C ARG A 36 9.29 7.31 -6.17
N LEU A 37 8.95 7.58 -7.43
CA LEU A 37 9.84 7.25 -8.54
C LEU A 37 10.96 8.30 -8.61
N PRO A 38 12.11 7.96 -9.22
CA PRO A 38 13.19 8.92 -9.38
C PRO A 38 12.78 10.13 -10.24
N GLY A 39 13.43 11.27 -10.02
CA GLY A 39 13.27 12.47 -10.83
C GLY A 39 13.03 13.76 -10.06
N THR A 40 12.80 13.67 -8.74
CA THR A 40 12.55 14.83 -7.85
C THR A 40 13.52 14.91 -6.66
N GLU A 41 14.55 14.07 -6.63
CA GLU A 41 15.58 14.08 -5.59
C GLU A 41 16.35 15.38 -5.59
N ASN A 42 16.73 15.86 -4.40
CA ASN A 42 17.51 17.09 -4.21
C ASN A 42 16.89 18.36 -4.85
N GLY A 43 15.57 18.37 -5.06
CA GLY A 43 14.87 19.52 -5.65
C GLY A 43 14.88 19.57 -7.18
N GLU A 44 15.36 18.50 -7.83
CA GLU A 44 15.33 18.38 -9.29
C GLU A 44 13.89 18.24 -9.83
N TRP A 45 13.72 18.48 -11.14
CA TRP A 45 12.47 18.21 -11.85
C TRP A 45 12.76 17.60 -13.22
N ARG A 46 13.09 16.30 -13.23
CA ARG A 46 13.66 15.64 -14.41
C ARG A 46 12.65 15.25 -15.48
N TYR A 47 11.38 15.07 -15.10
CA TYR A 47 10.30 14.66 -16.01
C TYR A 47 9.19 15.71 -16.05
N LEU A 48 8.38 15.73 -17.11
CA LEU A 48 7.23 16.64 -17.22
C LEU A 48 6.26 16.48 -16.03
N GLY A 49 6.09 15.27 -15.52
CA GLY A 49 5.31 14.99 -14.32
C GLY A 49 6.11 14.96 -13.02
N GLY A 50 7.31 15.55 -12.97
CA GLY A 50 8.20 15.54 -11.81
C GLY A 50 9.06 14.29 -11.76
N ASP A 51 8.48 13.16 -11.36
CA ASP A 51 9.15 11.86 -11.33
C ASP A 51 8.80 10.98 -12.54
N ALA A 52 9.49 9.84 -12.66
CA ALA A 52 9.24 8.86 -13.72
C ALA A 52 7.84 8.21 -13.62
N GLY A 53 7.11 8.42 -12.52
CA GLY A 53 5.72 7.99 -12.33
C GLY A 53 4.70 9.09 -12.65
N HIS A 54 5.17 10.28 -13.02
CA HIS A 54 4.36 11.47 -13.26
C HIS A 54 3.46 11.88 -12.08
N THR A 55 3.94 11.77 -10.85
CA THR A 55 3.15 12.07 -9.63
C THR A 55 2.86 13.56 -9.41
N ARG A 56 3.55 14.46 -10.13
CA ARG A 56 3.45 15.93 -10.00
C ARG A 56 3.68 16.42 -8.56
N SER A 57 4.54 15.73 -7.82
CA SER A 57 4.81 15.99 -6.41
C SER A 57 6.31 16.12 -6.15
N SER A 58 6.72 17.05 -5.28
CA SER A 58 8.11 17.22 -4.82
C SER A 58 8.26 16.76 -3.36
N PRO A 59 9.43 16.22 -2.92
CA PRO A 59 9.70 15.94 -1.51
C PRO A 59 10.07 17.19 -0.70
N LEU A 60 10.30 18.35 -1.35
CA LEU A 60 10.66 19.59 -0.67
C LEU A 60 9.50 20.14 0.18
N ASP A 61 9.83 20.65 1.37
CA ASP A 61 8.88 21.21 2.34
C ASP A 61 9.31 22.61 2.85
N GLN A 62 10.29 23.23 2.19
CA GLN A 62 10.78 24.57 2.53
C GLN A 62 9.65 25.60 2.50
N ILE A 63 8.73 25.47 1.54
CA ILE A 63 7.45 26.17 1.54
C ILE A 63 6.40 25.22 2.09
N ASN A 64 5.69 25.65 3.13
CA ASN A 64 4.67 24.85 3.80
C ASN A 64 3.54 25.75 4.34
N ALA A 65 2.54 25.13 4.97
CA ALA A 65 1.35 25.83 5.43
C ALA A 65 1.62 26.95 6.46
N ALA A 66 2.74 26.90 7.18
CA ALA A 66 3.06 27.90 8.19
C ALA A 66 3.73 29.16 7.62
N ASN A 67 4.40 29.07 6.46
CA ASN A 67 5.18 30.18 5.90
C ASN A 67 4.72 30.64 4.51
N PHE A 68 3.78 29.93 3.86
CA PHE A 68 3.27 30.32 2.55
C PHE A 68 2.65 31.73 2.53
N ALA A 69 2.06 32.17 3.65
CA ALA A 69 1.46 33.49 3.77
C ALA A 69 2.48 34.65 3.78
N ASP A 70 3.77 34.36 3.96
CA ASP A 70 4.85 35.34 4.08
C ASP A 70 5.73 35.45 2.81
N LEU A 71 5.32 34.82 1.70
CA LEU A 71 6.04 34.79 0.41
C LEU A 71 5.75 35.97 -0.52
#